data_AF-A0A2D8A9B8-F1
#
_entry.id   AF-A0A2D8A9B8-F1
#
_cell.length_a   1.000
_cell.length_b   1.000
_cell.length_c   1.000
_cell.angle_alpha   90.00
_cell.angle_beta   90.00
_cell.angle_gamma   90.00
#
_symmetry.space_group_name_H-M   'P 1'
#
loop_
_entity.id
_entity.type
_entity.pdbx_description
1 polymer ?
#
loop_
_entity_poly.entity_id
_entity_poly.type
_entity_poly.pdbx_seq_one_letter_code
_entity_poly.pdbx_strand_id
1 'polypeptide(L)'
;MGYLAAAVSARRRHLFGGVMSDIQYRESITDILQQLRKAKTAHLRWRAYAMALTSGYAVEEGQLPVEHTDCQFGGWYYGEGQALKDYPEFTGLEEIHHQVHAVYKDIFQMLFDKPEKSIWRKLMGKSASSDKIGQKVKIEKELERLSDQSRLMMEALDKLEKAVISRHESL
;
A
#
# COMPACT_ATOMS: atom_id res chain seq x y z
N MET A 1 -60.55 -19.38 -50.75
CA MET A 1 -59.19 -19.24 -51.30
C MET A 1 -58.55 -18.04 -50.61
N GLY A 2 -58.00 -18.17 -49.38
CA GLY A 2 -56.61 -18.60 -49.05
C GLY A 2 -55.68 -17.39 -49.23
N TYR A 3 -54.85 -16.87 -48.31
CA TYR A 3 -54.13 -17.34 -47.12
C TYR A 3 -53.91 -16.12 -46.17
N LEU A 4 -54.11 -16.21 -44.86
CA LEU A 4 -53.12 -16.43 -43.78
C LEU A 4 -51.90 -15.47 -43.71
N ALA A 5 -51.91 -14.67 -42.63
CA ALA A 5 -50.82 -14.35 -41.69
C ALA A 5 -49.51 -13.69 -42.17
N ALA A 6 -49.26 -12.48 -41.65
CA ALA A 6 -47.93 -12.10 -41.18
C ALA A 6 -48.07 -11.18 -39.94
N ALA A 7 -47.83 -11.78 -38.78
CA ALA A 7 -47.57 -11.07 -37.54
C ALA A 7 -46.07 -10.77 -37.42
N VAL A 8 -45.74 -9.92 -36.43
CA VAL A 8 -44.41 -9.73 -35.81
C VAL A 8 -43.50 -8.72 -36.52
N SER A 9 -43.41 -7.51 -35.95
CA SER A 9 -42.18 -7.03 -35.29
C SER A 9 -42.17 -5.51 -35.16
N ALA A 10 -42.69 -5.00 -34.05
CA ALA A 10 -42.42 -3.63 -33.61
C ALA A 10 -42.19 -3.61 -32.10
N ARG A 11 -41.25 -4.42 -31.62
CA ARG A 11 -40.71 -4.28 -30.27
C ARG A 11 -39.31 -4.86 -30.17
N ARG A 12 -38.30 -4.10 -30.60
CA ARG A 12 -36.91 -4.31 -30.16
C ARG A 12 -36.06 -3.06 -30.37
N ARG A 13 -36.29 -2.04 -29.55
CA ARG A 13 -35.28 -1.03 -29.22
C ARG A 13 -35.30 -0.84 -27.70
N HIS A 14 -34.63 -1.74 -26.98
CA HIS A 14 -34.26 -1.50 -25.58
C HIS A 14 -33.19 -2.45 -24.99
N LEU A 15 -32.63 -3.40 -25.75
CA LEU A 15 -31.70 -4.40 -25.18
C LEU A 15 -30.21 -4.14 -25.44
N PHE A 16 -29.83 -3.09 -26.19
CA PHE A 16 -28.43 -2.83 -26.53
C PHE A 16 -27.71 -1.87 -25.56
N GLY A 17 -28.44 -1.10 -24.75
CA GLY A 17 -27.83 -0.14 -23.81
C GLY A 17 -27.21 -0.77 -22.56
N GLY A 18 -27.84 -1.83 -22.00
CA GLY A 18 -27.37 -2.46 -20.76
C GLY A 18 -26.10 -3.30 -20.93
N VAL A 19 -25.98 -4.05 -22.03
CA VAL A 19 -24.81 -4.92 -22.25
C VAL A 19 -23.51 -4.12 -22.41
N MET A 20 -23.58 -2.93 -23.02
CA MET A 20 -22.40 -2.08 -23.19
C MET A 20 -21.95 -1.41 -21.88
N SER A 21 -22.89 -1.01 -21.02
CA SER A 21 -22.54 -0.49 -19.68
C SER A 21 -21.92 -1.57 -18.79
N ASP A 22 -22.41 -2.81 -18.88
CA ASP A 22 -21.90 -3.92 -18.09
C ASP A 22 -20.47 -4.31 -18.48
N ILE A 23 -20.14 -4.28 -19.79
CA ILE A 23 -18.78 -4.54 -20.30
C ILE A 23 -17.82 -3.45 -19.84
N GLN A 24 -18.19 -2.17 -20.03
CA GLN A 24 -17.36 -1.04 -19.62
C GLN A 24 -17.11 -1.01 -18.10
N TYR A 25 -18.13 -1.38 -17.31
CA TYR A 25 -18.00 -1.50 -15.87
C TYR A 25 -17.08 -2.65 -15.46
N ARG A 26 -17.17 -3.82 -16.09
CA ARG A 26 -16.27 -4.97 -15.83
C ARG A 26 -14.82 -4.68 -16.20
N GLU A 27 -14.58 -3.96 -17.29
CA GLU A 27 -13.24 -3.48 -17.65
C GLU A 27 -12.69 -2.56 -16.54
N SER A 28 -13.51 -1.62 -16.04
CA SER A 28 -13.09 -0.68 -14.98
C SER A 28 -12.72 -1.36 -13.65
N ILE A 29 -13.42 -2.44 -13.27
CA ILE A 29 -13.12 -3.17 -12.02
C ILE A 29 -11.85 -3.99 -12.15
N THR A 30 -11.57 -4.53 -13.33
CA THR A 30 -10.33 -5.24 -13.60
C THR A 30 -9.13 -4.31 -13.43
N ASP A 31 -9.23 -3.08 -13.93
CA ASP A 31 -8.20 -2.05 -13.78
C ASP A 31 -7.99 -1.65 -12.31
N ILE A 32 -9.07 -1.44 -11.56
CA ILE A 32 -9.02 -1.13 -10.12
C ILE A 32 -8.30 -2.24 -9.34
N LEU A 33 -8.65 -3.51 -9.59
CA LEU A 33 -8.00 -4.65 -8.94
C LEU A 33 -6.53 -4.76 -9.32
N GLN A 34 -6.19 -4.47 -10.57
CA GLN A 34 -4.79 -4.45 -11.01
C GLN A 34 -3.99 -3.35 -10.31
N GLN A 35 -4.55 -2.14 -10.19
CA GLN A 35 -3.92 -1.03 -9.45
C GLN A 35 -3.72 -1.38 -7.97
N LEU A 36 -4.74 -1.94 -7.32
CA LEU A 36 -4.64 -2.37 -5.91
C LEU A 36 -3.55 -3.42 -5.71
N ARG A 37 -3.44 -4.40 -6.62
CA ARG A 37 -2.37 -5.41 -6.58
C ARG A 37 -0.99 -4.80 -6.80
N LYS A 38 -0.86 -3.83 -7.71
CA LYS A 38 0.39 -3.07 -7.87
C LYS A 38 0.76 -2.32 -6.59
N ALA A 39 -0.20 -1.69 -5.92
CA ALA A 39 0.01 -1.01 -4.65
C ALA A 39 0.48 -1.97 -3.54
N LYS A 40 -0.12 -3.16 -3.45
CA LYS A 40 0.35 -4.24 -2.55
C LYS A 40 1.81 -4.62 -2.82
N THR A 41 2.15 -4.89 -4.08
CA THR A 41 3.53 -5.23 -4.47
C THR A 41 4.51 -4.09 -4.16
N ALA A 42 4.10 -2.84 -4.41
CA ALA A 42 4.91 -1.66 -4.09
C ALA A 42 5.24 -1.59 -2.60
N HIS A 43 4.25 -1.81 -1.73
CA HIS A 43 4.46 -1.81 -0.28
C HIS A 43 5.38 -2.95 0.19
N LEU A 44 5.19 -4.16 -0.34
CA LEU A 44 6.07 -5.31 -0.04
C LEU A 44 7.53 -5.03 -0.44
N ARG A 45 7.73 -4.42 -1.61
CA ARG A 45 9.06 -4.00 -2.07
C ARG A 45 9.67 -2.94 -1.15
N TRP A 46 8.91 -1.92 -0.76
CA TRP A 46 9.36 -0.89 0.17
C TRP A 46 9.81 -1.51 1.51
N ARG A 47 9.03 -2.47 2.07
CA ARG A 47 9.43 -3.19 3.29
C ARG A 47 10.73 -3.97 3.09
N ALA A 48 10.88 -4.67 1.97
CA ALA A 48 12.10 -5.42 1.67
C ALA A 48 13.33 -4.50 1.64
N TYR A 49 13.20 -3.29 1.07
CA TYR A 49 14.26 -2.29 1.09
C TYR A 49 14.57 -1.78 2.50
N ALA A 50 13.57 -1.54 3.35
CA ALA A 50 13.80 -1.18 4.75
C ALA A 50 14.61 -2.26 5.49
N MET A 51 14.25 -3.53 5.30
CA MET A 51 14.97 -4.67 5.89
C MET A 51 16.40 -4.80 5.35
N ALA A 52 16.60 -4.57 4.05
CA ALA A 52 17.93 -4.59 3.43
C ALA A 52 18.83 -3.49 4.01
N LEU A 53 18.31 -2.26 4.09
CA LEU A 53 19.06 -1.12 4.63
C LEU A 53 19.50 -1.35 6.07
N THR A 54 18.59 -1.81 6.93
CA THR A 54 18.91 -2.12 8.33
C THR A 54 19.89 -3.28 8.51
N SER A 55 19.96 -4.18 7.53
CA SER A 55 20.94 -5.27 7.49
C SER A 55 22.30 -4.83 6.91
N GLY A 56 22.46 -3.55 6.57
CA GLY A 56 23.71 -2.98 6.06
C GLY A 56 23.88 -3.07 4.54
N TYR A 57 22.85 -3.49 3.80
CA TYR A 57 22.86 -3.45 2.34
C TYR A 57 22.55 -2.04 1.83
N ALA A 58 23.22 -1.61 0.77
CA ALA A 58 22.89 -0.37 0.10
C ALA A 58 21.52 -0.50 -0.60
N VAL A 59 20.72 0.56 -0.52
CA VAL A 59 19.47 0.74 -1.23
C VAL A 59 19.63 1.99 -2.09
N GLU A 60 19.15 1.96 -3.33
CA GLU A 60 19.28 3.12 -4.22
C GLU A 60 18.45 4.29 -3.72
N GLU A 61 18.92 5.50 -4.02
CA GLU A 61 18.21 6.73 -3.66
C GLU A 61 16.80 6.74 -4.26
N GLY A 62 15.82 7.20 -3.49
CA GLY A 62 14.41 7.26 -3.91
C GLY A 62 13.63 5.94 -3.81
N GLN A 63 14.28 4.78 -3.61
CA GLN A 63 13.57 3.50 -3.44
C GLN A 63 12.91 3.35 -2.06
N LEU A 64 13.34 4.14 -1.09
CA LEU A 64 12.92 4.03 0.30
C LEU A 64 12.70 5.42 0.92
N PRO A 65 11.67 6.16 0.47
CA PRO A 65 11.32 7.45 1.03
C PRO A 65 10.87 7.30 2.48
N VAL A 66 11.27 8.27 3.32
CA VAL A 66 10.88 8.36 4.73
C VAL A 66 9.42 8.79 4.86
N GLU A 67 9.01 9.79 4.08
CA GLU A 67 7.65 10.30 4.11
C GLU A 67 6.70 9.37 3.35
N HIS A 68 5.58 9.05 3.99
CA HIS A 68 4.60 8.08 3.51
C HIS A 68 3.94 8.47 2.18
N THR A 69 3.71 9.76 1.94
CA THR A 69 3.15 10.29 0.69
C THR A 69 4.04 10.08 -0.52
N ASP A 70 5.34 9.95 -0.29
CA ASP A 70 6.35 9.95 -1.36
C ASP A 70 6.65 8.53 -1.85
N CYS A 71 6.16 7.50 -1.16
CA CYS A 71 6.30 6.13 -1.61
C CYS A 71 5.30 5.81 -2.74
N GLN A 72 5.61 4.80 -3.56
CA GLN A 72 4.74 4.40 -4.67
C GLN A 72 3.33 4.01 -4.20
N PHE A 73 3.21 3.42 -3.00
CA PHE A 73 1.92 3.17 -2.39
C PHE A 73 1.19 4.48 -2.04
N GLY A 74 1.86 5.45 -1.43
CA GLY A 74 1.31 6.77 -1.13
C GLY A 74 0.84 7.51 -2.38
N GLY A 75 1.63 7.50 -3.45
CA GLY A 75 1.24 8.05 -4.74
C GLY A 75 -0.03 7.42 -5.33
N TRP A 76 -0.21 6.11 -5.14
CA TRP A 76 -1.47 5.46 -5.48
C TRP A 76 -2.61 5.88 -4.54
N TYR A 77 -2.39 5.83 -3.23
CA TYR A 77 -3.42 6.13 -2.22
C TYR A 77 -4.00 7.54 -2.39
N TYR A 78 -3.16 8.55 -2.54
CA TYR A 78 -3.60 9.94 -2.73
C TYR A 78 -3.93 10.29 -4.19
N GLY A 79 -3.67 9.37 -5.13
CA GLY A 79 -3.94 9.52 -6.57
C GLY A 79 -5.08 8.62 -7.05
N GLU A 80 -4.76 7.68 -7.94
CA GLU A 80 -5.74 6.78 -8.59
C GLU A 80 -6.59 5.98 -7.58
N GLY A 81 -6.02 5.64 -6.42
CA GLY A 81 -6.70 4.93 -5.34
C GLY A 81 -7.91 5.67 -4.76
N GLN A 82 -8.00 6.99 -4.93
CA GLN A 82 -9.15 7.78 -4.46
C GLN A 82 -10.48 7.38 -5.11
N ALA A 83 -10.45 6.62 -6.21
CA ALA A 83 -11.63 5.95 -6.75
C ALA A 83 -12.29 4.98 -5.74
N LEU A 84 -11.55 4.53 -4.72
CA LEU A 84 -12.01 3.62 -3.67
C LEU A 84 -12.37 4.32 -2.35
N LYS A 85 -12.43 5.65 -2.31
CA LYS A 85 -12.67 6.41 -1.05
C LYS A 85 -14.00 6.07 -0.35
N ASP A 86 -14.97 5.56 -1.08
CA ASP A 86 -16.28 5.17 -0.52
C ASP A 86 -16.26 3.79 0.17
N TYR A 87 -15.12 3.09 0.14
CA TYR A 87 -14.89 1.87 0.91
C TYR A 87 -14.29 2.22 2.28
N PRO A 88 -14.93 1.86 3.40
CA PRO A 88 -14.36 2.09 4.72
C PRO A 88 -13.00 1.38 4.87
N GLU A 89 -12.82 0.22 4.24
CA GLU A 89 -11.56 -0.51 4.18
C GLU A 89 -10.44 0.31 3.53
N PHE A 90 -10.76 1.17 2.55
CA PHE A 90 -9.78 2.06 1.91
C PHE A 90 -9.41 3.22 2.85
N THR A 91 -10.38 3.88 3.44
CA THR A 91 -10.10 5.00 4.37
C THR A 91 -9.28 4.55 5.58
N GLY A 92 -9.51 3.32 6.07
CA GLY A 92 -8.75 2.73 7.17
C GLY A 92 -7.27 2.48 6.85
N LEU A 93 -6.86 2.52 5.58
CA LEU A 93 -5.45 2.33 5.20
C LEU A 93 -4.56 3.50 5.60
N GLU A 94 -5.10 4.73 5.67
CA GLU A 94 -4.30 5.94 5.89
C GLU A 94 -3.51 5.87 7.20
N GLU A 95 -4.21 5.55 8.28
CA GLU A 95 -3.63 5.48 9.62
C GLU A 95 -2.59 4.35 9.71
N ILE A 96 -2.88 3.19 9.12
CA ILE A 96 -1.94 2.05 9.11
C ILE A 96 -0.69 2.40 8.29
N HIS A 97 -0.88 3.03 7.13
CA HIS A 97 0.21 3.48 6.27
C HIS A 97 1.11 4.51 6.96
N HIS A 98 0.50 5.49 7.65
CA HIS A 98 1.20 6.47 8.45
C HIS A 98 1.99 5.80 9.58
N GLN A 99 1.39 4.84 10.31
CA GLN A 99 2.09 4.11 11.39
C GLN A 99 3.31 3.33 10.88
N VAL A 100 3.20 2.64 9.74
CA VAL A 100 4.35 1.93 9.13
C VAL A 100 5.52 2.90 8.88
N HIS A 101 5.24 4.05 8.26
CA HIS A 101 6.27 5.05 7.97
C HIS A 101 6.81 5.74 9.22
N ALA A 102 5.98 5.97 10.24
CA ALA A 102 6.43 6.51 11.52
C ALA A 102 7.48 5.58 12.17
N VAL A 103 7.24 4.26 12.18
CA VAL A 103 8.23 3.29 12.69
C VAL A 103 9.52 3.34 11.86
N TYR A 104 9.39 3.38 10.54
CA TYR A 104 10.57 3.45 9.67
C TYR A 104 11.38 4.74 9.87
N LYS A 105 10.72 5.86 10.11
CA LYS A 105 11.38 7.14 10.42
C LYS A 105 12.21 7.05 11.69
N ASP A 106 11.71 6.38 12.74
CA ASP A 106 12.47 6.12 13.98
C ASP A 106 13.74 5.30 13.67
N ILE A 107 13.61 4.26 12.85
CA ILE A 107 14.75 3.44 12.40
C ILE A 107 15.76 4.26 11.60
N PHE A 108 15.27 5.05 10.65
CA PHE A 108 16.10 5.89 9.78
C PHE A 108 16.90 6.90 10.62
N GLN A 109 16.27 7.57 11.58
CA GLN A 109 16.96 8.46 12.52
C GLN A 109 18.03 7.72 13.32
N MET A 110 17.72 6.53 13.85
CA MET A 110 18.72 5.73 14.59
C MET A 110 19.94 5.33 13.75
N LEU A 111 19.77 5.15 12.44
CA LEU A 111 20.84 4.79 11.51
C LEU A 111 21.67 6.01 11.04
N PHE A 112 21.01 7.14 10.78
CA PHE A 112 21.61 8.27 10.06
C PHE A 112 21.76 9.56 10.87
N ASP A 113 21.08 9.73 12.01
CA ASP A 113 21.34 10.86 12.87
C ASP A 113 22.74 10.72 13.47
N LYS A 114 23.65 11.59 13.01
CA LYS A 114 24.98 11.75 13.59
C LYS A 114 24.84 12.51 14.90
N PRO A 115 25.10 11.89 16.06
CA PRO A 115 24.96 12.61 17.32
C PRO A 115 26.12 13.59 17.49
N GLU A 116 25.81 14.86 17.78
CA GLU A 116 26.75 15.83 18.41
C GLU A 116 27.46 15.24 19.65
N LYS A 117 26.86 14.21 20.27
CA LYS A 117 27.43 13.40 21.36
C LYS A 117 28.71 12.64 20.99
N SER A 118 29.12 12.62 19.72
CA SER A 118 30.42 12.05 19.29
C SER A 118 31.61 12.83 19.87
N ILE A 119 31.45 14.15 20.02
CA ILE A 119 32.50 15.03 20.54
C ILE A 119 32.65 14.83 22.06
N TRP A 120 31.53 14.77 22.80
CA TRP A 120 31.53 14.53 24.25
C TRP A 120 31.91 13.08 24.64
N ARG A 121 31.63 12.07 23.79
CA ARG A 121 32.09 10.67 24.00
C ARG A 121 33.58 10.45 23.75
N LYS A 122 34.22 11.23 22.86
CA LYS A 122 35.69 11.23 22.72
C LYS A 122 36.39 11.78 23.97
N LEU A 123 35.71 12.62 24.75
CA LEU A 123 36.22 13.23 25.99
C LEU A 123 35.94 12.40 27.24
N MET A 124 34.83 11.64 27.30
CA MET A 124 34.52 10.74 28.43
C MET A 124 34.59 9.29 27.98
N GLY A 125 35.72 8.64 28.27
CA GLY A 125 36.09 7.28 27.87
C GLY A 125 35.24 6.13 28.43
N LYS A 126 33.91 6.17 28.29
CA LYS A 126 33.05 4.98 28.42
C LYS A 126 32.97 4.27 27.07
N SER A 127 33.18 2.96 27.10
CA SER A 127 33.49 2.16 25.91
C SER A 127 32.40 2.21 24.83
N ALA A 128 32.82 2.50 23.60
CA ALA A 128 31.96 2.57 22.42
C ALA A 128 31.25 1.23 22.07
N SER A 129 31.52 0.15 22.79
CA SER A 129 30.95 -1.19 22.55
C SER A 129 29.55 -1.37 23.19
N SER A 130 29.36 -0.89 24.42
CA SER A 130 28.06 -1.01 25.12
C SER A 130 26.96 -0.17 24.46
N ASP A 131 27.31 1.01 23.94
CA ASP A 131 26.39 1.93 23.24
C ASP A 131 25.92 1.35 21.90
N LYS A 132 26.82 0.66 21.17
CA LYS A 132 26.49 -0.04 19.92
C LYS A 132 25.55 -1.22 20.13
N ILE A 133 25.76 -2.01 21.20
CA ILE A 133 24.86 -3.13 21.53
C ILE A 133 23.46 -2.60 21.85
N GLY A 134 23.36 -1.56 22.69
CA GLY A 134 22.08 -0.95 23.03
C GLY A 134 21.36 -0.35 21.80
N GLN A 135 22.09 0.30 20.89
CA GLN A 135 21.54 0.81 19.64
C GLN A 135 21.03 -0.31 18.74
N LYS A 136 21.79 -1.41 18.60
CA LYS A 136 21.40 -2.56 17.78
C LYS A 136 20.10 -3.20 18.29
N VAL A 137 19.99 -3.42 19.59
CA VAL A 137 18.77 -3.99 20.22
C VAL A 137 17.55 -3.10 19.98
N LYS A 138 17.72 -1.76 20.02
CA LYS A 138 16.62 -0.83 19.70
C LYS A 138 16.18 -0.92 18.24
N ILE A 139 17.13 -0.97 17.30
CA ILE A 139 16.82 -1.13 15.88
C ILE A 139 16.12 -2.46 15.62
N GLU A 140 16.59 -3.56 16.23
CA GLU A 140 15.95 -4.88 16.12
C GLU A 140 14.50 -4.86 16.63
N LYS A 141 14.24 -4.18 17.75
CA LYS A 141 12.88 -4.00 18.28
C LYS A 141 11.99 -3.18 17.36
N GLU A 142 12.50 -2.08 16.81
CA GLU A 142 11.71 -1.27 15.87
C GLU A 142 11.49 -2.00 14.53
N LEU A 143 12.41 -2.86 14.10
CA LEU A 143 12.21 -3.73 12.94
C LEU A 143 11.09 -4.75 13.15
N GLU A 144 10.98 -5.32 14.36
CA GLU A 144 9.85 -6.18 14.73
C GLU A 144 8.54 -5.40 14.64
N ARG A 145 8.48 -4.20 15.23
CA ARG A 145 7.31 -3.30 15.14
C ARG A 145 6.98 -2.92 13.70
N LEU A 146 7.98 -2.66 12.86
CA LEU A 146 7.81 -2.37 11.43
C LEU A 146 7.19 -3.57 10.69
N SER A 147 7.67 -4.78 11.00
CA SER A 147 7.14 -6.01 10.41
C SER A 147 5.68 -6.25 10.81
N ASP A 148 5.32 -6.02 12.08
CA ASP A 148 3.95 -6.12 12.57
C ASP A 148 3.02 -5.12 11.88
N GLN A 149 3.45 -3.86 11.78
CA GLN A 149 2.67 -2.82 11.11
C GLN A 149 2.49 -3.11 9.62
N SER A 150 3.53 -3.62 8.95
CA SER A 150 3.42 -4.02 7.55
C SER A 150 2.49 -5.23 7.35
N ARG A 151 2.43 -6.17 8.30
CA ARG A 151 1.45 -7.26 8.27
C ARG A 151 0.03 -6.70 8.37
N LEU A 152 -0.23 -5.77 9.29
CA LEU A 152 -1.54 -5.09 9.41
C LEU A 152 -1.92 -4.38 8.10
N MET A 153 -0.97 -3.74 7.45
CA MET A 153 -1.16 -3.09 6.15
C MET A 153 -1.60 -4.09 5.07
N MET A 154 -0.92 -5.23 4.96
CA MET A 154 -1.27 -6.27 4.00
C MET A 154 -2.65 -6.87 4.28
N GLU A 155 -2.97 -7.14 5.55
CA GLU A 155 -4.30 -7.62 5.95
C GLU A 155 -5.42 -6.62 5.60
N ALA A 156 -5.17 -5.32 5.77
CA ALA A 156 -6.12 -4.27 5.40
C ALA A 156 -6.31 -4.18 3.87
N LEU A 157 -5.23 -4.28 3.09
CA LEU A 157 -5.31 -4.29 1.63
C LEU A 157 -6.00 -5.56 1.09
N ASP A 158 -5.87 -6.70 1.77
CA ASP A 158 -6.62 -7.93 1.46
C ASP A 158 -8.11 -7.79 1.76
N LYS A 159 -8.47 -7.12 2.85
CA LYS A 159 -9.87 -6.80 3.16
C LYS A 159 -10.47 -5.86 2.12
N LEU A 160 -9.75 -4.82 1.71
CA LEU A 160 -10.17 -3.93 0.65
C LEU A 160 -10.38 -4.66 -0.68
N GLU A 161 -9.43 -5.53 -1.09
CA GLU A 161 -9.59 -6.30 -2.34
C GLU A 161 -10.85 -7.18 -2.30
N LYS A 162 -11.10 -7.86 -1.18
CA LYS A 162 -12.31 -8.66 -0.98
C LYS A 162 -13.57 -7.79 -1.05
N ALA A 163 -13.58 -6.62 -0.41
CA ALA A 163 -14.72 -5.71 -0.43
C ALA A 163 -15.04 -5.23 -1.85
N VAL A 164 -14.03 -4.90 -2.65
CA VAL A 164 -14.18 -4.51 -4.06
C VAL A 164 -14.77 -5.65 -4.88
N ILE A 165 -14.27 -6.88 -4.71
CA ILE A 165 -14.77 -8.07 -5.41
C ILE A 165 -16.23 -8.35 -5.03
N SER A 166 -16.54 -8.42 -3.73
CA SER A 166 -17.89 -8.74 -3.26
C SER A 166 -18.93 -7.71 -3.69
N ARG A 167 -18.59 -6.41 -3.67
CA ARG A 167 -19.49 -5.36 -4.15
C ARG A 167 -19.76 -5.48 -5.65
N HIS A 168 -18.75 -5.86 -6.44
CA HIS A 168 -18.92 -6.13 -7.87
C HIS A 168 -19.79 -7.36 -8.15
N GLU A 169 -19.67 -8.45 -7.37
CA GLU A 169 -20.48 -9.66 -7.54
C GLU A 169 -21.95 -9.46 -7.13
N SER A 170 -22.25 -8.47 -6.30
CA SER A 170 -23.60 -8.16 -5.83
C SER A 170 -24.43 -7.27 -6.77
N LEU A 171 -23.85 -6.83 -7.90
CA LEU A 171 -24.48 -5.98 -8.92
C LEU A 171 -24.88 -6.80 -10.14
#